data_AF-A0A9E2IER6-F1
#
_entry.id   AF-A0A9E2IER6-F1
#
_cell.length_a   1.000
_cell.length_b   1.000
_cell.length_c   1.000
_cell.angle_alpha   90.00
_cell.angle_beta   90.00
_cell.angle_gamma   90.00
#
_symmetry.space_group_name_H-M   'P 1'
#
loop_
_entity.id
_entity.type
_entity.pdbx_description
1 polymer ?
#
loop_
_entity_poly.entity_id
_entity_poly.type
_entity_poly.pdbx_seq_one_letter_code
_entity_poly.pdbx_strand_id
1 'polypeptide(L)' 'AAKVRVLIQSQDKTDSWWTVGVSGNIIEACWLALKDSVEYKFMKKEEKRNK' A
#
# COMPACT_ATOMS: atom_id res chain seq x y z
N ALA A 1 10.51 4.44 -21.93
CA ALA A 1 10.24 3.13 -21.30
C ALA A 1 8.78 3.10 -20.84
N ALA A 2 8.10 1.96 -20.97
CA ALA A 2 6.74 1.81 -20.45
C ALA A 2 6.76 1.75 -18.92
N LYS A 3 5.76 2.37 -18.27
CA LYS A 3 5.64 2.39 -16.81
C LYS A 3 4.48 1.49 -16.38
N VAL A 4 4.74 0.56 -15.47
CA VAL A 4 3.74 -0.32 -14.89
C VAL A 4 3.17 0.33 -13.62
N ARG A 5 1.84 0.33 -13.49
CA ARG A 5 1.12 0.80 -12.30
C ARG A 5 0.36 -0.37 -11.71
N VAL A 6 0.60 -0.65 -10.43
CA VAL A 6 -0.07 -1.70 -9.67
C VAL A 6 -0.91 -1.04 -8.58
N LEU A 7 -2.16 -1.48 -8.47
CA LEU A 7 -3.10 -1.05 -7.42
C LEU A 7 -3.37 -2.25 -6.51
N ILE A 8 -3.11 -2.11 -5.21
CA ILE A 8 -3.38 -3.15 -4.20
C ILE A 8 -4.48 -2.65 -3.28
N GLN A 9 -5.56 -3.41 -3.18
CA GLN A 9 -6.54 -3.28 -2.10
C GLN A 9 -6.08 -4.12 -0.92
N SER A 10 -6.08 -3.54 0.27
CA SER A 10 -5.86 -4.25 1.52
C SER A 10 -7.02 -4.00 2.46
N GLN A 11 -7.39 -5.04 3.20
CA GLN A 11 -8.54 -4.99 4.09
C GLN A 11 -8.21 -5.73 5.39
N ASP A 12 -8.70 -5.19 6.50
CA ASP A 12 -8.82 -5.92 7.75
C ASP A 12 -10.29 -6.07 8.16
N LYS A 13 -10.55 -6.56 9.38
CA LYS A 13 -11.93 -6.76 9.86
C LYS A 13 -12.77 -5.47 9.96
N THR A 14 -12.14 -4.30 9.95
CA THR A 14 -12.76 -3.02 10.30
C THR A 14 -12.65 -1.95 9.21
N ASP A 15 -11.72 -2.11 8.27
CA ASP A 15 -11.24 -1.02 7.44
C ASP A 15 -10.61 -1.58 6.16
N SER A 16 -10.70 -0.82 5.07
CA SER A 16 -10.04 -1.14 3.81
C SER A 16 -9.33 0.08 3.25
N TRP A 17 -8.21 -0.14 2.58
CA TRP A 17 -7.40 0.91 2.00
C TRP A 17 -6.76 0.44 0.71
N TRP A 18 -6.32 1.42 -0.08
CA TRP A 18 -5.72 1.20 -1.39
C TRP A 18 -4.32 1.78 -1.40
N THR A 19 -3.41 1.10 -2.09
CA THR A 19 -2.04 1.56 -2.31
C THR A 19 -1.65 1.37 -3.76
N VAL A 20 -0.78 2.25 -4.25
CA VAL A 20 -0.38 2.29 -5.66
C VAL A 20 1.15 2.25 -5.73
N GLY A 21 1.67 1.25 -6.44
CA GLY A 21 3.09 1.12 -6.74
C GLY A 21 3.33 1.34 -8.23
N VAL A 22 4.41 2.05 -8.56
CA VAL A 22 4.70 2.42 -9.95
C VAL A 22 6.18 2.24 -10.26
N SER A 23 6.51 1.30 -11.16
CA SER A 23 7.88 1.04 -11.62
C SER A 23 7.89 0.62 -13.10
N GLY A 24 9.06 0.59 -13.74
CA GLY A 24 9.24 -0.07 -15.04
C GLY A 24 9.18 -1.60 -14.95
N ASN A 25 9.35 -2.17 -13.75
CA ASN A 25 9.26 -3.61 -13.47
C ASN A 25 8.02 -3.94 -12.63
N ILE A 26 7.29 -4.99 -13.01
CA ILE A 26 6.09 -5.44 -12.30
C ILE A 26 6.38 -5.89 -10.86
N ILE A 27 7.49 -6.59 -10.62
CA ILE A 27 7.89 -7.10 -9.30
C ILE A 27 8.16 -5.92 -8.35
N GLU A 28 8.89 -4.91 -8.83
CA GLU A 28 9.16 -3.70 -8.05
C GLU A 28 7.88 -2.90 -7.78
N ALA A 29 7.01 -2.73 -8.78
CA ALA A 29 5.75 -2.03 -8.60
C ALA A 29 4.86 -2.74 -7.56
N CYS A 30 4.81 -4.08 -7.56
CA CYS A 30 4.13 -4.87 -6.54
C CYS A 30 4.77 -4.70 -5.15
N TRP A 31 6.09 -4.73 -5.05
CA TRP A 31 6.80 -4.55 -3.78
C TRP A 31 6.54 -3.18 -3.17
N LEU A 32 6.59 -2.11 -3.97
CA LEU A 32 6.30 -0.74 -3.53
C LEU A 32 4.86 -0.65 -2.99
N ALA A 33 3.88 -1.11 -3.76
CA ALA A 33 2.48 -1.08 -3.33
C ALA A 33 2.25 -1.87 -2.03
N LEU A 34 2.86 -3.06 -1.92
CA LEU A 34 2.68 -3.93 -0.75
C LEU A 34 3.33 -3.34 0.50
N LYS A 35 4.57 -2.83 0.37
CA LYS A 35 5.29 -2.18 1.45
C LYS A 35 4.51 -0.98 1.98
N ASP A 36 4.06 -0.11 1.08
CA ASP A 36 3.27 1.08 1.42
C ASP A 36 1.97 0.68 2.12
N SER A 37 1.33 -0.42 1.71
CA SER A 37 0.10 -0.91 2.33
C SER A 37 0.30 -1.29 3.80
N VAL A 38 1.41 -1.96 4.10
CA VAL A 38 1.74 -2.38 5.46
C VAL A 38 2.11 -1.16 6.32
N GLU A 39 2.94 -0.26 5.80
CA GLU A 39 3.34 0.98 6.49
C GLU A 39 2.12 1.86 6.80
N TYR A 40 1.23 2.06 5.83
CA TYR A 40 -0.02 2.79 6.02
C TYR A 40 -0.85 2.21 7.18
N LYS A 41 -0.89 0.87 7.31
CA LYS A 41 -1.65 0.25 8.39
C LYS A 41 -1.04 0.53 9.76
N PHE A 42 0.28 0.52 9.88
CA PHE A 42 0.95 0.85 11.13
C PHE A 42 0.75 2.32 11.51
N MET A 43 0.94 3.24 10.56
CA MET A 43 0.69 4.68 10.78
C MET A 43 -0.75 4.94 11.22
N LYS A 44 -1.74 4.33 10.54
CA LYS A 44 -3.16 4.47 10.89
C LYS A 44 -3.49 3.90 12.27
N LYS A 45 -2.79 2.85 12.73
CA LYS A 45 -2.94 2.33 14.10
C LYS A 45 -2.38 3.28 15.14
N GLU A 46 -1.24 3.90 14.88
CA GLU A 46 -0.63 4.89 15.79
C GLU A 46 -1.48 6.16 15.90
N GLU A 47 -2.02 6.66 14.78
CA GLU A 47 -2.96 7.78 14.78
C GLU A 47 -4.22 7.49 15.60
N LYS A 48 -4.74 6.25 15.55
CA LYS A 48 -5.88 5.84 16.38
C LYS A 48 -5.55 5.73 17.86
N ARG A 49 -4.29 5.44 18.22
CA ARG A 49 -3.84 5.34 19.63
C ARG A 49 -3.60 6.71 20.26
N ASN A 50 -3.20 7.69 19.46
CA ASN A 50 -2.86 9.05 19.93
C ASN A 50 -4.07 10.01 19.95
N LYS A 51 -5.28 9.52 19.62
CA LYS A 51 -6.56 10.22 19.75
C LYS A 51 -7.28 9.74 21.00
#